data_AF-A0A1Q3HC28-F1
#
_entry.id   AF-A0A1Q3HC28-F1
#
_cell.length_a   1.000
_cell.length_b   1.000
_cell.length_c   1.000
_cell.angle_alpha   90.00
_cell.angle_beta   90.00
_cell.angle_gamma   90.00
#
_symmetry.space_group_name_H-M   'P 1'
#
loop_
_entity.id
_entity.type
_entity.pdbx_description
1 polymer ?
#
loop_
_entity_poly.entity_id
_entity_poly.type
_entity_poly.pdbx_seq_one_letter_code
_entity_poly.pdbx_strand_id
1 'polypeptide(L)'
;MSFLHVSVRRGLLLAVLWGVGTASAQPAASQQPAASARRAAASGQPVAFSWDVPRVLEWVEMPGVMRADGIPVKLRSVKSAEKPQVILQHLVDRFEAAGFYIPPDHHRTQWLAEPQLTALDTDRLISYTFVLQPNPDGSTTVVLGEANLGLARREQSAFAPVFPGGTDLMQSEMEGARTMTYLAAAEQDKVRDFYLKELRGAGYSETSEGTWRRGGEELRVSVRPVKEGRVAVIVLRRTVVEDVLERDVREGPQPGRSQLEPGKR
;
A
#
# COMPACT_ATOMS: atom_id res chain seq x y z
N MET A 1 12.70 9.55 -57.26
CA MET A 1 11.72 9.88 -58.33
C MET A 1 10.33 9.52 -57.83
N SER A 2 9.30 10.31 -58.16
CA SER A 2 7.86 10.02 -57.98
C SER A 2 7.42 9.70 -56.53
N PHE A 3 6.83 10.60 -55.72
CA PHE A 3 5.61 11.40 -55.94
C PHE A 3 4.42 10.61 -56.51
N LEU A 4 3.39 10.46 -55.68
CA LEU A 4 2.00 10.36 -56.10
C LEU A 4 1.14 11.29 -55.23
N HIS A 5 0.19 11.97 -55.85
CA HIS A 5 -0.38 13.23 -55.38
C HIS A 5 -1.87 13.30 -55.75
N VAL A 6 -2.76 13.41 -54.76
CA VAL A 6 -4.22 13.63 -54.89
C VAL A 6 -4.62 14.42 -53.64
N SER A 7 -5.01 15.71 -53.62
CA SER A 7 -5.56 16.68 -54.58
C SER A 7 -7.07 16.59 -54.87
N VAL A 8 -7.72 17.76 -54.95
CA VAL A 8 -9.17 18.04 -55.28
C VAL A 8 -10.18 17.78 -54.13
N ARG A 9 -11.10 18.68 -53.72
CA ARG A 9 -11.31 20.14 -53.99
C ARG A 9 -12.19 20.84 -52.91
N ARG A 10 -12.01 22.17 -52.82
CA ARG A 10 -12.93 23.27 -52.44
C ARG A 10 -14.47 23.02 -52.41
N GLY A 11 -15.15 23.70 -51.48
CA GLY A 11 -16.56 24.14 -51.59
C GLY A 11 -16.82 25.35 -50.66
N LEU A 12 -17.41 26.44 -51.20
CA LEU A 12 -17.66 27.71 -50.49
C LEU A 12 -18.89 28.41 -51.12
N LEU A 13 -19.78 28.98 -50.29
CA LEU A 13 -20.85 30.00 -50.49
C LEU A 13 -21.93 29.75 -49.38
N LEU A 14 -22.38 30.72 -48.57
CA LEU A 14 -23.41 31.76 -48.84
C LEU A 14 -24.77 31.19 -49.33
N ALA A 15 -25.97 31.62 -48.88
CA ALA A 15 -26.35 32.63 -47.88
C ALA A 15 -27.86 32.58 -47.50
N VAL A 16 -28.21 33.28 -46.39
CA VAL A 16 -29.41 34.15 -46.16
C VAL A 16 -30.76 33.61 -45.60
N LEU A 17 -31.16 34.23 -44.46
CA LEU A 17 -32.46 34.65 -43.87
C LEU A 17 -33.80 34.06 -44.42
N TRP A 18 -34.89 33.90 -43.65
CA TRP A 18 -35.67 34.91 -42.89
C TRP A 18 -36.49 34.27 -41.73
N GLY A 19 -36.91 35.07 -40.73
CA GLY A 19 -37.92 34.69 -39.73
C GLY A 19 -38.01 35.70 -38.56
N VAL A 20 -39.20 36.23 -38.26
CA VAL A 20 -39.40 37.43 -37.42
C VAL A 20 -40.02 37.09 -36.05
N GLY A 21 -39.53 37.73 -34.98
CA GLY A 21 -40.14 37.65 -33.64
C GLY A 21 -39.59 38.69 -32.67
N THR A 22 -40.40 39.70 -32.32
CA THR A 22 -40.04 40.82 -31.44
C THR A 22 -40.46 40.59 -29.98
N ALA A 23 -39.56 40.82 -29.01
CA ALA A 23 -39.80 41.70 -27.85
C ALA A 23 -38.66 41.65 -26.79
N SER A 24 -38.01 42.79 -26.61
CA SER A 24 -37.63 43.43 -25.34
C SER A 24 -37.29 42.59 -24.10
N ALA A 25 -36.01 42.57 -23.72
CA ALA A 25 -35.50 43.37 -22.59
C ALA A 25 -33.97 43.26 -22.46
N GLN A 26 -33.30 44.40 -22.23
CA GLN A 26 -31.88 44.47 -21.93
C GLN A 26 -31.71 45.55 -20.83
N PRO A 27 -30.82 45.32 -19.86
CA PRO A 27 -29.76 46.31 -19.68
C PRO A 27 -28.36 45.68 -19.58
N ALA A 28 -27.36 46.53 -19.81
CA ALA A 28 -25.96 46.16 -19.98
C ALA A 28 -25.25 45.74 -18.69
N ALA A 29 -24.26 44.84 -18.83
CA ALA A 29 -22.88 45.15 -18.42
C ALA A 29 -21.84 44.22 -19.11
N SER A 30 -20.98 44.82 -19.92
CA SER A 30 -19.53 44.60 -19.97
C SER A 30 -18.96 43.17 -19.90
N GLN A 31 -18.58 42.67 -21.08
CA GLN A 31 -17.27 42.10 -21.45
C GLN A 31 -16.47 41.22 -20.45
N GLN A 32 -15.98 40.09 -21.00
CA GLN A 32 -14.61 39.52 -20.85
C GLN A 32 -14.49 38.10 -20.23
N PRO A 33 -14.82 37.02 -20.99
CA PRO A 33 -14.50 35.64 -20.59
C PRO A 33 -12.99 35.30 -20.62
N ALA A 34 -12.18 36.11 -21.31
CA ALA A 34 -10.78 35.79 -21.61
C ALA A 34 -9.82 35.92 -20.41
N ALA A 35 -10.19 36.66 -19.36
CA ALA A 35 -9.33 36.84 -18.17
C ALA A 35 -9.40 35.66 -17.20
N SER A 36 -10.57 35.04 -17.05
CA SER A 36 -10.80 33.93 -16.11
C SER A 36 -10.08 32.64 -16.52
N ALA A 37 -10.01 32.36 -17.83
CA ALA A 37 -9.32 31.18 -18.36
C ALA A 37 -7.79 31.20 -18.19
N ARG A 38 -7.17 32.39 -18.10
CA ARG A 38 -5.72 32.51 -17.84
C ARG A 38 -5.35 32.54 -16.35
N ARG A 39 -6.29 32.82 -15.45
CA ARG A 39 -6.00 32.91 -14.00
C ARG A 39 -6.04 31.57 -13.26
N ALA A 40 -6.67 30.55 -13.85
CA ALA A 40 -6.66 29.18 -13.33
C ALA A 40 -5.31 28.44 -13.48
N ALA A 41 -4.38 28.97 -14.29
CA ALA A 41 -3.03 28.42 -14.46
C ALA A 41 -2.01 28.86 -13.38
N ALA A 42 -2.46 29.58 -12.34
CA ALA A 42 -1.60 30.27 -11.38
C ALA A 42 -1.63 29.70 -9.95
N SER A 43 -2.12 28.48 -9.75
CA SER A 43 -1.94 27.70 -8.53
C SER A 43 -1.12 26.45 -8.84
N GLY A 44 0.20 26.63 -8.96
CA GLY A 44 1.17 25.59 -9.31
C GLY A 44 1.43 24.55 -8.21
N GLN A 45 0.36 24.00 -7.62
CA GLN A 45 0.43 22.74 -6.89
C GLN A 45 0.44 21.62 -7.95
N PRO A 46 1.46 20.73 -7.97
CA PRO A 46 1.44 19.57 -8.86
C PRO A 46 0.16 18.76 -8.63
N VAL A 47 -0.52 18.36 -9.71
CA VAL A 47 -1.68 17.48 -9.61
C VAL A 47 -1.19 16.15 -9.03
N ALA A 48 -1.70 15.77 -7.85
CA ALA A 48 -1.30 14.54 -7.21
C ALA A 48 -1.64 13.35 -8.13
N PHE A 49 -0.65 12.49 -8.40
CA PHE A 49 -0.83 11.32 -9.24
C PHE A 49 -1.97 10.44 -8.72
N SER A 50 -2.86 10.05 -9.62
CA SER A 50 -3.93 9.11 -9.40
C SER A 50 -3.70 7.84 -10.21
N TRP A 51 -4.02 6.70 -9.60
CA TRP A 51 -4.08 5.42 -10.29
C TRP A 51 -5.21 5.42 -11.32
N ASP A 52 -4.89 4.90 -12.50
CA ASP A 52 -5.81 4.75 -13.61
C ASP A 52 -5.51 3.41 -14.27
N VAL A 53 -6.35 2.41 -13.98
CA VAL A 53 -6.22 1.05 -14.51
C VAL A 53 -7.28 0.86 -15.59
N PRO A 54 -6.93 0.44 -16.82
CA PRO A 54 -7.91 0.30 -17.89
C PRO A 54 -8.94 -0.79 -17.58
N ARG A 55 -10.21 -0.55 -17.96
CA ARG A 55 -11.35 -1.49 -17.85
C ARG A 55 -11.45 -2.23 -16.51
N VAL A 56 -11.49 -1.46 -15.43
CA VAL A 56 -11.79 -1.96 -14.08
C VAL A 56 -13.13 -2.72 -14.07
N LEU A 57 -13.10 -3.91 -13.49
CA LEU A 57 -14.25 -4.73 -13.12
C LEU A 57 -14.60 -4.56 -11.64
N GLU A 58 -13.57 -4.44 -10.78
CA GLU A 58 -13.71 -4.36 -9.33
C GLU A 58 -12.57 -3.53 -8.73
N TRP A 59 -12.86 -2.76 -7.67
CA TRP A 59 -11.88 -1.96 -6.95
C TRP A 59 -12.04 -2.15 -5.44
N VAL A 60 -10.99 -2.64 -4.78
CA VAL A 60 -10.96 -2.90 -3.34
C VAL A 60 -9.81 -2.11 -2.72
N GLU A 61 -10.14 -1.09 -1.92
CA GLU A 61 -9.15 -0.41 -1.08
C GLU A 61 -8.92 -1.24 0.19
N MET A 62 -7.66 -1.53 0.53
CA MET A 62 -7.35 -2.24 1.77
C MET A 62 -7.46 -1.24 2.94
N PRO A 63 -8.26 -1.54 3.97
CA PRO A 63 -8.50 -0.59 5.05
C PRO A 63 -7.24 -0.31 5.88
N GLY A 64 -7.11 0.93 6.34
CA GLY A 64 -6.00 1.38 7.19
C GLY A 64 -4.78 1.86 6.42
N VAL A 65 -3.69 2.08 7.16
CA VAL A 65 -2.38 2.46 6.62
C VAL A 65 -1.39 1.43 7.15
N MET A 66 -0.90 0.56 6.27
CA MET A 66 0.20 -0.33 6.60
C MET A 66 1.45 0.52 6.84
N ARG A 67 2.35 0.06 7.71
CA ARG A 67 3.73 0.56 7.73
C ARG A 67 4.66 -0.54 7.27
N ALA A 68 5.65 -0.19 6.43
CA ALA A 68 6.78 -1.04 6.08
C ALA A 68 8.06 -0.28 6.48
N ASP A 69 8.84 -0.80 7.43
CA ASP A 69 10.03 -0.14 8.00
C ASP A 69 9.79 1.32 8.43
N GLY A 70 8.60 1.56 9.01
CA GLY A 70 8.16 2.88 9.45
C GLY A 70 7.56 3.76 8.34
N ILE A 71 7.73 3.43 7.06
CA ILE A 71 7.16 4.11 5.89
C ILE A 71 5.66 3.83 5.80
N PRO A 72 4.77 4.85 5.76
CA PRO A 72 3.34 4.65 5.47
C PRO A 72 3.13 4.10 4.06
N VAL A 73 2.40 2.99 3.96
CA VAL A 73 2.00 2.33 2.70
C VAL A 73 0.48 2.24 2.63
N LYS A 74 -0.10 2.66 1.51
CA LYS A 74 -1.49 2.35 1.13
C LYS A 74 -1.49 1.25 0.10
N LEU A 75 -2.40 0.28 0.22
CA LEU A 75 -2.58 -0.80 -0.73
C LEU A 75 -3.99 -0.81 -1.31
N ARG A 76 -4.12 -1.15 -2.59
CA ARG A 76 -5.39 -1.39 -3.27
C ARG A 76 -5.27 -2.61 -4.19
N SER A 77 -6.37 -3.32 -4.37
CA SER A 77 -6.49 -4.38 -5.36
C SER A 77 -7.53 -3.97 -6.40
N VAL A 78 -7.19 -4.12 -7.68
CA VAL A 78 -8.07 -3.74 -8.79
C VAL A 78 -8.17 -4.91 -9.76
N LYS A 79 -9.36 -5.45 -9.96
CA LYS A 79 -9.60 -6.46 -11.00
C LYS A 79 -9.89 -5.74 -12.31
N SER A 80 -9.17 -6.07 -13.38
CA SER A 80 -9.32 -5.49 -14.72
C SER A 80 -9.66 -6.55 -15.76
N ALA A 81 -10.48 -6.19 -16.73
CA ALA A 81 -10.76 -7.02 -17.91
C ALA A 81 -9.64 -6.97 -18.98
N GLU A 82 -8.58 -6.20 -18.76
CA GLU A 82 -7.43 -6.13 -19.66
C GLU A 82 -6.35 -7.17 -19.33
N LYS A 83 -5.52 -7.45 -20.35
CA LYS A 83 -4.36 -8.33 -20.21
C LYS A 83 -3.21 -7.63 -19.48
N PRO A 84 -2.33 -8.36 -18.78
CA PRO A 84 -1.22 -7.76 -18.03
C PRO A 84 -0.34 -6.84 -18.88
N GLN A 85 -0.08 -7.18 -20.14
CA GLN A 85 0.77 -6.38 -21.04
C GLN A 85 0.16 -5.01 -21.36
N VAL A 86 -1.17 -4.92 -21.48
CA VAL A 86 -1.88 -3.65 -21.75
C VAL A 86 -1.85 -2.75 -20.52
N ILE A 87 -2.07 -3.34 -19.34
CA ILE A 87 -2.02 -2.62 -18.06
C ILE A 87 -0.59 -2.15 -17.75
N LEU A 88 0.41 -3.01 -17.99
CA LEU A 88 1.84 -2.70 -17.84
C LEU A 88 2.22 -1.47 -18.66
N GLN A 89 1.92 -1.46 -19.96
CA GLN A 89 2.25 -0.34 -20.83
C GLN A 89 1.52 0.94 -20.37
N HIS A 90 0.20 0.86 -20.14
CA HIS A 90 -0.60 2.01 -19.70
C HIS A 90 -0.07 2.64 -18.40
N LEU A 91 0.32 1.84 -17.41
CA LEU A 91 0.87 2.34 -16.15
C LEU A 91 2.29 2.89 -16.29
N VAL A 92 3.12 2.32 -17.18
CA VAL A 92 4.44 2.88 -17.52
C VAL A 92 4.29 4.23 -18.21
N ASP A 93 3.47 4.33 -19.25
CA ASP A 93 3.19 5.59 -19.96
C ASP A 93 2.69 6.67 -19.00
N ARG A 94 1.88 6.30 -18.00
CA ARG A 94 1.39 7.19 -16.94
C ARG A 94 2.48 7.66 -15.98
N PHE A 95 3.44 6.82 -15.62
CA PHE A 95 4.58 7.19 -14.79
C PHE A 95 5.56 8.09 -15.55
N GLU A 96 5.83 7.79 -16.81
CA GLU A 96 6.67 8.63 -17.69
C GLU A 96 6.02 10.01 -17.92
N ALA A 97 4.72 10.05 -18.21
CA ALA A 97 3.98 11.31 -18.35
C ALA A 97 3.89 12.13 -17.04
N ALA A 98 3.98 11.47 -15.88
CA ALA A 98 4.08 12.12 -14.57
C ALA A 98 5.51 12.59 -14.23
N GLY A 99 6.51 12.27 -15.06
CA GLY A 99 7.92 12.59 -14.82
C GLY A 99 8.58 11.78 -13.71
N PHE A 100 8.01 10.62 -13.35
CA PHE A 100 8.52 9.80 -12.26
C PHE A 100 9.81 9.06 -12.65
N TYR A 101 10.72 8.93 -11.70
CA TYR A 101 11.93 8.13 -11.90
C TYR A 101 11.57 6.64 -11.90
N ILE A 102 11.71 6.00 -13.06
CA ILE A 102 11.65 4.54 -13.22
C ILE A 102 13.10 4.01 -13.19
N PRO A 103 13.47 3.11 -12.27
CA PRO A 103 14.82 2.54 -12.26
C PRO A 103 15.11 1.77 -13.55
N PRO A 104 16.32 1.89 -14.12
CA PRO A 104 16.69 1.15 -15.34
C PRO A 104 16.75 -0.36 -15.04
N ASP A 105 16.56 -1.18 -16.07
CA ASP A 105 16.37 -2.63 -15.98
C ASP A 105 17.38 -3.36 -15.06
N HIS A 106 18.66 -2.99 -15.10
CA HIS A 106 19.73 -3.58 -14.30
C HIS A 106 19.71 -3.17 -12.81
N HIS A 107 18.89 -2.19 -12.42
CA HIS A 107 18.61 -1.77 -11.05
C HIS A 107 17.18 -2.16 -10.58
N ARG A 108 16.35 -2.77 -11.44
CA ARG A 108 15.01 -3.22 -11.03
C ARG A 108 15.09 -4.55 -10.29
N THR A 109 14.88 -4.53 -8.97
CA THR A 109 14.75 -5.76 -8.19
C THR A 109 13.39 -6.41 -8.44
N GLN A 110 13.41 -7.53 -9.17
CA GLN A 110 12.23 -8.36 -9.45
C GLN A 110 12.03 -9.35 -8.29
N TRP A 111 11.24 -8.95 -7.29
CA TRP A 111 11.01 -9.75 -6.08
C TRP A 111 10.01 -10.90 -6.27
N LEU A 112 9.03 -10.71 -7.15
CA LEU A 112 7.97 -11.68 -7.45
C LEU A 112 8.17 -12.30 -8.84
N ALA A 113 7.49 -13.41 -9.14
CA ALA A 113 7.52 -13.99 -10.49
C ALA A 113 6.64 -13.20 -11.46
N GLU A 114 5.65 -12.50 -10.91
CA GLU A 114 4.64 -11.71 -11.58
C GLU A 114 5.21 -10.36 -12.08
N PRO A 115 4.77 -9.86 -13.26
CA PRO A 115 5.18 -8.56 -13.76
C PRO A 115 4.92 -7.46 -12.74
N GLN A 116 5.96 -6.74 -12.34
CA GLN A 116 5.89 -5.65 -11.37
C GLN A 116 6.74 -4.47 -11.83
N LEU A 117 6.40 -3.27 -11.39
CA LEU A 117 7.24 -2.09 -11.57
C LEU A 117 7.04 -1.12 -10.40
N THR A 118 8.13 -0.45 -10.01
CA THR A 118 8.14 0.64 -9.03
C THR A 118 8.67 1.89 -9.71
N ALA A 119 7.96 3.01 -9.55
CA ALA A 119 8.38 4.33 -9.96
C ALA A 119 8.42 5.28 -8.75
N LEU A 120 9.29 6.27 -8.77
CA LEU A 120 9.48 7.24 -7.68
C LEU A 120 9.10 8.65 -8.13
N ASP A 121 8.10 9.23 -7.47
CA ASP A 121 7.88 10.68 -7.41
C ASP A 121 9.00 11.28 -6.56
N THR A 122 10.03 11.83 -7.22
CA THR A 122 11.23 12.37 -6.57
C THR A 122 10.98 13.67 -5.82
N ASP A 123 9.92 14.41 -6.20
CA ASP A 123 9.58 15.70 -5.60
C ASP A 123 8.80 15.51 -4.30
N ARG A 124 7.88 14.55 -4.28
CA ARG A 124 7.02 14.26 -3.11
C ARG A 124 7.52 13.10 -2.27
N LEU A 125 8.58 12.42 -2.73
CA LEU A 125 9.17 11.22 -2.11
C LEU A 125 8.12 10.12 -1.91
N ILE A 126 7.34 9.83 -2.96
CA ILE A 126 6.33 8.77 -2.97
C ILE A 126 6.72 7.71 -3.99
N SER A 127 6.91 6.49 -3.50
CA SER A 127 7.13 5.31 -4.34
C SER A 127 5.77 4.70 -4.72
N TYR A 128 5.55 4.52 -6.02
CA TYR A 128 4.36 3.93 -6.61
C TYR A 128 4.74 2.57 -7.20
N THR A 129 4.22 1.49 -6.64
CA THR A 129 4.46 0.11 -7.11
C THR A 129 3.18 -0.51 -7.63
N PHE A 130 3.27 -1.30 -8.70
CA PHE A 130 2.20 -2.22 -9.08
C PHE A 130 2.72 -3.64 -9.33
N VAL A 131 1.86 -4.64 -9.12
CA VAL A 131 2.09 -6.07 -9.42
C VAL A 131 0.88 -6.60 -10.20
N LEU A 132 1.14 -7.35 -11.27
CA LEU A 132 0.11 -7.86 -12.20
C LEU A 132 -0.03 -9.37 -12.10
N GLN A 133 -1.14 -9.83 -11.53
CA GLN A 133 -1.49 -11.23 -11.35
C GLN A 133 -2.53 -11.66 -12.41
N PRO A 134 -2.15 -12.42 -13.46
CA PRO A 134 -3.11 -12.94 -14.43
C PRO A 134 -4.01 -14.00 -13.79
N ASN A 135 -5.32 -13.89 -13.97
CA ASN A 135 -6.31 -14.81 -13.42
C ASN A 135 -6.71 -15.89 -14.44
N PRO A 136 -7.15 -17.09 -13.99
CA PRO A 136 -7.63 -18.16 -14.88
C PRO A 136 -8.85 -17.81 -15.74
N ASP A 137 -9.64 -16.81 -15.33
CA ASP A 137 -10.80 -16.29 -16.08
C ASP A 137 -10.42 -15.30 -17.21
N GLY A 138 -9.12 -15.06 -17.42
CA GLY A 138 -8.59 -14.14 -18.43
C GLY A 138 -8.55 -12.66 -18.00
N SER A 139 -9.01 -12.34 -16.80
CA SER A 139 -8.83 -11.02 -16.19
C SER A 139 -7.43 -10.86 -15.56
N THR A 140 -7.08 -9.64 -15.14
CA THR A 140 -5.86 -9.36 -14.38
C THR A 140 -6.20 -8.73 -13.04
N THR A 141 -5.67 -9.27 -11.95
CA THR A 141 -5.65 -8.61 -10.64
C THR A 141 -4.42 -7.71 -10.56
N VAL A 142 -4.62 -6.44 -10.22
CA VAL A 142 -3.58 -5.43 -10.11
C VAL A 142 -3.47 -5.02 -8.66
N VAL A 143 -2.36 -5.36 -8.00
CA VAL A 143 -2.06 -4.87 -6.65
C VAL A 143 -1.30 -3.56 -6.79
N LEU A 144 -1.83 -2.49 -6.20
CA LEU A 144 -1.31 -1.12 -6.27
C LEU A 144 -0.80 -0.70 -4.89
N GLY A 145 0.40 -0.15 -4.81
CA GLY A 145 1.02 0.33 -3.57
C GLY A 145 1.54 1.76 -3.67
N GLU A 146 1.18 2.59 -2.69
CA GLU A 146 1.73 3.94 -2.50
C GLU A 146 2.52 3.99 -1.19
N ALA A 147 3.85 4.09 -1.26
CA ALA A 147 4.72 4.20 -0.09
C ALA A 147 5.28 5.63 0.03
N ASN A 148 4.89 6.35 1.09
CA ASN A 148 5.30 7.74 1.29
C ASN A 148 6.61 7.82 2.12
N LEU A 149 7.73 7.84 1.41
CA LEU A 149 9.09 7.91 1.97
C LEU A 149 9.31 9.24 2.72
N GLY A 150 8.70 10.34 2.26
CA GLY A 150 8.71 11.63 2.94
C GLY A 150 8.06 11.63 4.34
N LEU A 151 7.27 10.59 4.66
CA LEU A 151 6.65 10.36 5.97
C LEU A 151 7.24 9.15 6.72
N ALA A 152 8.39 8.64 6.28
CA ALA A 152 9.13 7.60 6.96
C ALA A 152 9.47 8.03 8.40
N ARG A 153 9.20 7.14 9.35
CA ARG A 153 9.66 7.29 10.75
C ARG A 153 10.89 6.42 10.93
N ARG A 154 11.84 6.86 11.78
CA ARG A 154 13.05 6.10 12.12
C ARG A 154 12.71 4.64 12.48
N GLU A 155 13.61 3.75 12.08
CA GLU A 155 13.52 2.30 12.24
C GLU A 155 12.99 1.91 13.63
N GLN A 156 11.98 1.04 13.65
CA GLN A 156 11.55 0.39 14.88
C GLN A 156 12.58 -0.70 15.20
N SER A 157 13.11 -0.70 16.43
CA SER A 157 13.90 -1.82 16.95
C SER A 157 13.13 -3.13 16.76
N ALA A 158 13.82 -4.19 16.29
CA ALA A 158 13.22 -5.50 16.08
C ALA A 158 12.34 -5.93 17.25
N PHE A 159 11.05 -6.18 17.00
CA PHE A 159 10.08 -6.49 18.07
C PHE A 159 10.20 -7.93 18.61
N ALA A 160 11.06 -8.74 18.01
CA ALA A 160 11.41 -10.10 18.41
C ALA A 160 12.91 -10.32 18.17
N PRO A 161 13.54 -11.35 18.79
CA PRO A 161 14.93 -11.69 18.52
C PRO A 161 15.21 -11.91 17.03
N VAL A 162 16.39 -11.51 16.57
CA VAL A 162 16.89 -11.73 15.20
C VAL A 162 18.12 -12.63 15.30
N PHE A 163 18.19 -13.68 14.49
CA PHE A 163 19.31 -14.63 14.49
C PHE A 163 20.63 -13.88 14.17
N PRO A 164 21.75 -14.20 14.85
CA PRO A 164 23.03 -13.53 14.59
C PRO A 164 23.46 -13.63 13.12
N GLY A 165 23.75 -12.49 12.49
CA GLY A 165 24.03 -12.43 11.06
C GLY A 165 22.78 -12.40 10.16
N GLY A 166 21.60 -12.13 10.72
CA GLY A 166 20.39 -11.87 9.95
C GLY A 166 20.52 -10.64 9.05
N THR A 167 20.06 -10.74 7.81
CA THR A 167 20.09 -9.69 6.78
C THR A 167 18.70 -9.45 6.21
N ASP A 168 18.51 -8.34 5.48
CA ASP A 168 17.26 -8.00 4.80
C ASP A 168 16.06 -7.95 5.77
N LEU A 169 16.28 -7.37 6.96
CA LEU A 169 15.26 -7.21 8.00
C LEU A 169 14.21 -6.18 7.55
N MET A 170 13.01 -6.67 7.28
CA MET A 170 11.82 -5.88 6.96
C MET A 170 10.76 -6.08 8.04
N GLN A 171 10.22 -4.99 8.58
CA GLN A 171 9.10 -5.00 9.52
C GLN A 171 7.87 -4.37 8.89
N SER A 172 6.69 -4.99 9.11
CA SER A 172 5.41 -4.39 8.76
C SER A 172 4.41 -4.37 9.91
N GLU A 173 3.53 -3.37 9.91
CA GLU A 173 2.44 -3.22 10.90
C GLU A 173 1.12 -2.95 10.15
N MET A 174 0.11 -3.77 10.42
CA MET A 174 -1.23 -3.70 9.81
C MET A 174 -2.26 -4.30 10.77
N GLU A 175 -3.37 -3.61 11.00
CA GLU A 175 -4.53 -4.10 11.79
C GLU A 175 -4.17 -4.69 13.18
N GLY A 176 -3.18 -4.09 13.85
CA GLY A 176 -2.71 -4.55 15.17
C GLY A 176 -1.83 -5.81 15.15
N ALA A 177 -1.60 -6.40 13.97
CA ALA A 177 -0.55 -7.38 13.75
C ALA A 177 0.76 -6.69 13.35
N ARG A 178 1.89 -7.24 13.80
CA ARG A 178 3.23 -6.86 13.34
C ARG A 178 3.94 -8.06 12.75
N THR A 179 4.52 -7.91 11.56
CA THR A 179 5.31 -8.95 10.90
C THR A 179 6.76 -8.49 10.82
N MET A 180 7.71 -9.41 10.98
CA MET A 180 9.13 -9.18 10.82
C MET A 180 9.70 -10.32 9.98
N THR A 181 10.28 -10.00 8.83
CA THR A 181 10.86 -10.96 7.91
C THR A 181 12.35 -10.64 7.74
N TYR A 182 13.20 -11.66 7.70
CA TYR A 182 14.62 -11.51 7.39
C TYR A 182 15.22 -12.82 6.86
N LEU A 183 16.44 -12.75 6.30
CA LEU A 183 17.21 -13.91 5.87
C LEU A 183 18.31 -14.24 6.89
N ALA A 184 18.54 -15.52 7.17
CA ALA A 184 19.67 -16.00 7.96
C ALA A 184 20.50 -17.01 7.17
N ALA A 185 21.83 -16.87 7.20
CA ALA A 185 22.78 -17.82 6.64
C ALA A 185 23.05 -18.98 7.63
N ALA A 186 22.02 -19.78 7.88
CA ALA A 186 22.06 -20.89 8.83
C ALA A 186 21.06 -21.99 8.45
N GLU A 187 21.30 -23.19 8.97
CA GLU A 187 20.37 -24.32 8.88
C GLU A 187 19.07 -24.05 9.67
N GLN A 188 17.95 -24.58 9.18
CA GLN A 188 16.61 -24.36 9.77
C GLN A 188 16.56 -24.66 11.26
N ASP A 189 17.17 -25.76 11.69
CA ASP A 189 17.09 -26.21 13.08
C ASP A 189 17.96 -25.36 14.02
N LYS A 190 19.09 -24.83 13.56
CA LYS A 190 19.88 -23.85 14.33
C LYS A 190 19.11 -22.56 14.60
N VAL A 191 18.29 -22.13 13.63
CA VAL A 191 17.43 -20.95 13.81
C VAL A 191 16.23 -21.26 14.71
N ARG A 192 15.65 -22.47 14.64
CA ARG A 192 14.64 -22.94 15.59
C ARG A 192 15.18 -22.97 17.02
N ASP A 193 16.35 -23.56 17.25
CA ASP A 193 17.00 -23.66 18.56
C ASP A 193 17.29 -22.28 19.16
N PHE A 194 17.70 -21.32 18.32
CA PHE A 194 17.85 -19.93 18.71
C PHE A 194 16.53 -19.35 19.24
N TYR A 195 15.43 -19.45 18.49
CA TYR A 195 14.12 -18.96 18.97
C TYR A 195 13.63 -19.70 20.21
N LEU A 196 13.83 -21.02 20.29
CA LEU A 196 13.50 -21.84 21.44
C LEU A 196 14.16 -21.30 22.72
N LYS A 197 15.45 -20.93 22.63
CA LYS A 197 16.22 -20.38 23.73
C LYS A 197 15.80 -18.95 24.07
N GLU A 198 15.79 -18.04 23.09
CA GLU A 198 15.56 -16.62 23.32
C GLU A 198 14.12 -16.32 23.77
N LEU A 199 13.12 -17.00 23.19
CA LEU A 199 11.72 -16.78 23.56
C LEU A 199 11.39 -17.37 24.94
N ARG A 200 11.93 -18.53 25.31
CA ARG A 200 11.84 -19.05 26.69
C ARG A 200 12.54 -18.12 27.68
N GLY A 201 13.72 -17.61 27.34
CA GLY A 201 14.44 -16.60 28.15
C GLY A 201 13.64 -15.31 28.34
N ALA A 202 12.86 -14.89 27.33
CA ALA A 202 11.96 -13.75 27.37
C ALA A 202 10.58 -14.04 28.02
N GLY A 203 10.38 -15.23 28.59
CA GLY A 203 9.17 -15.61 29.31
C GLY A 203 7.98 -16.04 28.43
N TYR A 204 8.21 -16.37 27.16
CA TYR A 204 7.19 -17.00 26.31
C TYR A 204 7.14 -18.51 26.52
N SER A 205 5.93 -19.06 26.50
CA SER A 205 5.67 -20.51 26.46
C SER A 205 5.23 -20.92 25.06
N GLU A 206 5.78 -22.00 24.54
CA GLU A 206 5.36 -22.58 23.25
C GLU A 206 4.03 -23.33 23.44
N THR A 207 3.01 -22.97 22.66
CA THR A 207 1.65 -23.57 22.72
C THR A 207 1.37 -24.54 21.58
N SER A 208 2.07 -24.38 20.46
CA SER A 208 2.15 -25.33 19.34
C SER A 208 3.44 -25.04 18.54
N GLU A 209 3.86 -25.89 17.61
CA GLU A 209 5.14 -25.72 16.87
C GLU A 209 5.27 -24.28 16.31
N GLY A 210 6.26 -23.54 16.80
CA GLY A 210 6.53 -22.17 16.36
C GLY A 210 5.50 -21.13 16.83
N THR A 211 4.53 -21.48 17.67
CA THR A 211 3.56 -20.53 18.26
C THR A 211 3.82 -20.36 19.75
N TRP A 212 3.99 -19.11 20.17
CA TRP A 212 4.52 -18.72 21.46
C TRP A 212 3.60 -17.70 22.12
N ARG A 213 3.22 -17.90 23.37
CA ARG A 213 2.34 -16.98 24.12
C ARG A 213 2.98 -16.46 25.41
N ARG A 214 2.66 -15.22 25.76
CA ARG A 214 3.06 -14.56 27.02
C ARG A 214 2.04 -13.48 27.39
N GLY A 215 1.12 -13.81 28.30
CA GLY A 215 -0.05 -12.96 28.54
C GLY A 215 -0.89 -12.85 27.26
N GLY A 216 -1.52 -11.69 27.06
CA GLY A 216 -2.26 -11.34 25.83
C GLY A 216 -1.42 -11.15 24.56
N GLU A 217 -0.19 -11.67 24.49
CA GLU A 217 0.66 -11.64 23.29
C GLU A 217 0.85 -13.04 22.69
N GLU A 218 0.69 -13.15 21.38
CA GLU A 218 1.08 -14.33 20.59
C GLU A 218 2.15 -13.94 19.55
N LEU A 219 3.25 -14.70 19.52
CA LEU A 219 4.24 -14.69 18.45
C LEU A 219 4.15 -16.00 17.67
N ARG A 220 4.10 -15.93 16.33
CA ARG A 220 4.29 -17.08 15.45
C ARG A 220 5.60 -16.93 14.70
N VAL A 221 6.50 -17.88 14.84
CA VAL A 221 7.80 -17.95 14.17
C VAL A 221 7.74 -19.05 13.12
N SER A 222 7.96 -18.68 11.86
CA SER A 222 8.07 -19.61 10.74
C SER A 222 9.46 -19.49 10.13
N VAL A 223 10.23 -20.59 10.18
CA VAL A 223 11.52 -20.70 9.49
C VAL A 223 11.33 -21.55 8.25
N ARG A 224 11.64 -21.01 7.06
CA ARG A 224 11.49 -21.68 5.77
C ARG A 224 12.85 -21.78 5.06
N PRO A 225 13.24 -22.93 4.50
CA PRO A 225 14.42 -23.01 3.66
C PRO A 225 14.23 -22.15 2.41
N VAL A 226 15.29 -21.42 2.03
CA VAL A 226 15.41 -20.79 0.72
C VAL A 226 16.63 -21.39 0.00
N LYS A 227 16.96 -20.90 -1.20
CA LYS A 227 18.13 -21.37 -1.94
C LYS A 227 19.44 -21.07 -1.19
N GLU A 228 20.50 -21.80 -1.53
CA GLU A 228 21.89 -21.53 -1.10
C GLU A 228 22.16 -21.69 0.41
N GLY A 229 21.46 -22.59 1.10
CA GLY A 229 21.71 -22.87 2.52
C GLY A 229 21.31 -21.73 3.47
N ARG A 230 20.49 -20.79 2.97
CA ARG A 230 19.87 -19.72 3.76
C ARG A 230 18.45 -20.13 4.17
N VAL A 231 17.93 -19.50 5.21
CA VAL A 231 16.52 -19.59 5.60
C VAL A 231 15.87 -18.22 5.63
N ALA A 232 14.61 -18.14 5.22
CA ALA A 232 13.74 -17.01 5.49
C ALA A 232 13.06 -17.23 6.84
N VAL A 233 13.16 -16.23 7.72
CA VAL A 233 12.49 -16.21 9.01
C VAL A 233 11.35 -15.21 8.94
N ILE A 234 10.16 -15.62 9.34
CA ILE A 234 8.96 -14.79 9.42
C ILE A 234 8.44 -14.86 10.84
N VAL A 235 8.42 -13.73 11.54
CA VAL A 235 7.86 -13.59 12.89
C VAL A 235 6.61 -12.71 12.82
N LEU A 236 5.50 -13.20 13.35
CA LEU A 236 4.21 -12.51 13.38
C LEU A 236 3.75 -12.32 14.83
N ARG A 237 3.64 -11.08 15.28
CA ARG A 237 3.08 -10.70 16.59
C ARG A 237 1.62 -10.29 16.46
N ARG A 238 0.79 -10.79 17.38
CA ARG A 238 -0.63 -10.43 17.52
C ARG A 238 -0.98 -10.27 19.00
N THR A 239 -1.95 -9.40 19.27
CA THR A 239 -2.62 -9.35 20.58
C THR A 239 -3.73 -10.40 20.61
N VAL A 240 -3.80 -11.20 21.67
CA VAL A 240 -4.86 -12.22 21.89
C VAL A 240 -5.71 -11.77 23.08
N VAL A 241 -7.02 -11.61 22.85
CA VAL A 241 -7.95 -10.98 23.79
C VAL A 241 -8.40 -11.91 24.93
N GLU A 242 -8.31 -13.24 24.72
CA GLU A 242 -8.76 -14.26 25.70
C GLU A 242 -8.11 -14.09 27.08
N ASP A 243 -6.82 -13.74 27.12
CA ASP A 243 -6.03 -13.60 28.36
C ASP A 243 -6.27 -12.27 29.11
N VAL A 244 -6.96 -11.30 28.48
CA VAL A 244 -7.32 -10.01 29.10
C VAL A 244 -8.62 -10.15 29.90
N LEU A 245 -9.60 -10.87 29.34
CA LEU A 245 -10.90 -11.09 30.00
C LEU A 245 -10.80 -12.03 31.22
N GLU A 246 -9.90 -13.02 31.20
CA GLU A 246 -9.72 -13.90 32.37
C GLU A 246 -9.18 -13.18 33.61
N ARG A 247 -8.44 -12.07 33.46
CA ARG A 247 -7.95 -11.31 34.63
C ARG A 247 -9.09 -10.59 35.34
N ASP A 248 -9.93 -9.87 34.60
CA ASP A 248 -11.09 -9.16 35.15
C ASP A 248 -12.15 -10.12 35.73
N VAL A 249 -12.22 -11.37 35.26
CA VAL A 249 -13.13 -12.39 35.81
C VAL A 249 -12.58 -13.08 37.06
N ARG A 250 -11.24 -13.26 37.18
CA ARG A 250 -10.61 -13.82 38.38
C ARG A 250 -10.47 -12.78 39.50
N GLU A 251 -10.21 -11.52 39.16
CA GLU A 251 -10.31 -10.38 40.08
C GLU A 251 -11.77 -9.88 40.16
N GLY A 252 -12.66 -10.79 40.58
CA GLY A 252 -14.07 -10.45 40.82
C GLY A 252 -14.19 -9.24 41.77
N PRO A 253 -15.24 -8.41 41.61
CA PRO A 253 -15.34 -7.12 42.27
C PRO A 253 -15.15 -7.28 43.78
N GLN A 254 -14.10 -6.65 44.33
CA GLN A 254 -13.85 -6.68 45.76
C GLN A 254 -15.12 -6.21 46.49
N PRO A 255 -15.74 -7.05 47.34
CA PRO A 255 -16.93 -6.63 48.05
C PRO A 255 -16.54 -5.48 48.97
N GLY A 256 -17.04 -4.28 48.64
CA GLY A 256 -16.79 -3.07 49.40
C GLY A 256 -17.11 -3.33 50.86
N ARG A 257 -16.17 -2.98 51.75
CA ARG A 257 -16.33 -3.11 53.19
C ARG A 257 -17.44 -2.17 53.68
N SER A 258 -18.67 -2.65 53.66
CA SER A 258 -19.80 -2.05 54.39
C SER A 258 -19.63 -2.30 55.90
N GLN A 259 -18.61 -1.68 56.51
CA GLN A 259 -18.60 -1.47 57.96
C GLN A 259 -19.59 -0.36 58.29
N LEU A 260 -20.84 -0.76 58.54
CA LEU A 260 -21.76 0.06 59.33
C LEU A 260 -21.32 -0.01 60.79
N GLU A 261 -20.64 1.04 61.26
CA GLU A 261 -20.30 1.24 62.68
C GLU A 261 -21.59 1.34 63.54
N PRO A 262 -21.78 0.48 64.54
CA PRO A 262 -22.92 0.58 65.46
C PRO A 262 -22.60 1.54 66.62
N GLY A 263 -23.03 2.80 66.47
CA GLY A 263 -23.45 3.67 67.58
C GLY A 263 -22.40 4.18 68.58
N LYS A 264 -22.18 5.51 68.57
CA LYS A 264 -21.76 6.26 69.76
C LYS A 264 -22.53 7.58 69.88
N ARG A 265 -23.43 7.58 70.87
CA ARG A 265 -23.98 8.70 71.67
C ARG A 265 -24.53 9.92 70.93
#